data_AF-A0A4P9UP61-F1
#
_entry.id   AF-A0A4P9UP61-F1
#
_cell.length_a   1.000
_cell.length_b   1.000
_cell.length_c   1.000
_cell.angle_alpha   90.00
_cell.angle_beta   90.00
_cell.angle_gamma   90.00
#
_symmetry.space_group_name_H-M   'P 1'
#
loop_
_entity.id
_entity.type
_entity.pdbx_description
1 polymer ?
#
loop_
_entity_poly.entity_id
_entity_poly.type
_entity_poly.pdbx_seq_one_letter_code
_entity_poly.pdbx_strand_id
1 'polypeptide(L)'
;MKPTASHLVKSQTKASSGIAGFDNITGGGLPLGRTTLLVGGPGSGKTIFALQFLVHGAQDCDEPGIFVAFEETSPRIIANAESFGWKLDELQEKSLYFMDAQPSPDLVQSGDFDLGGMLAALESQIKEMGARRILFDALDILLLLLPDQTAIRREIYRLHEWLSVHEMTGLITLKADGDQTSSISQQPFGFMHFMVDCAVILSHNVEFGVSQRSLRVQKYRGSSFDENESPFLIDWSKGEGTTLVCTSLLDEMSDQVESSSQLQISALVDTWIHLSYLVQAGERNRGLSIVKSRGMAHSNQVRELILSDAGVTLADTYTAGGEVLMGTLRWEKERAERVVHEAAEAAAKLKRVKLEAEEADLEVRLKSLQAELSAKQIEKDLLVRDTLSHEGEISESRTRIQELRGADGETMAGENP
;
A
#
# COMPACT_ATOMS: atom_id res chain seq x y z
N MET A 1 -41.41 -9.41 35.42
CA MET A 1 -40.77 -8.11 35.14
C MET A 1 -39.27 -8.32 35.13
N LYS A 2 -38.62 -8.21 33.96
CA LYS A 2 -37.16 -8.22 33.85
C LYS A 2 -36.64 -6.84 34.27
N PRO A 3 -35.57 -6.73 35.08
CA PRO A 3 -35.01 -5.43 35.42
C PRO A 3 -34.33 -4.85 34.18
N THR A 4 -34.71 -3.63 33.85
CA THR A 4 -34.14 -2.83 32.77
C THR A 4 -32.68 -2.51 33.11
N ALA A 5 -31.75 -2.87 32.22
CA ALA A 5 -30.34 -2.53 32.36
C ALA A 5 -30.18 -1.00 32.35
N SER A 6 -29.82 -0.43 33.49
CA SER A 6 -29.31 0.94 33.55
C SER A 6 -28.01 1.00 32.78
N HIS A 7 -28.00 1.74 31.67
CA HIS A 7 -26.77 2.12 30.98
C HIS A 7 -25.84 2.84 31.98
N LEU A 8 -24.83 2.13 32.46
CA LEU A 8 -23.69 2.74 33.13
C LEU A 8 -22.99 3.62 32.08
N VAL A 9 -23.22 4.92 32.16
CA VAL A 9 -22.38 5.92 31.48
C VAL A 9 -20.97 5.70 32.03
N LYS A 10 -20.08 5.09 31.23
CA LYS A 10 -18.64 5.09 31.54
C LYS A 10 -18.25 6.57 31.63
N SER A 11 -17.88 7.06 32.81
CA SER A 11 -17.29 8.40 32.89
C SER A 11 -16.07 8.38 31.98
N GLN A 12 -16.02 9.27 30.98
CA GLN A 12 -14.84 9.38 30.13
C GLN A 12 -13.67 9.76 31.04
N THR A 13 -12.68 8.88 31.13
CA THR A 13 -11.46 9.09 31.92
C THR A 13 -10.30 9.57 31.06
N LYS A 14 -10.48 9.61 29.73
CA LYS A 14 -9.48 9.96 28.73
C LYS A 14 -10.07 10.84 27.65
N ALA A 15 -9.30 11.82 27.20
CA ALA A 15 -9.54 12.64 26.03
C ALA A 15 -8.88 11.99 24.81
N SER A 16 -9.68 11.67 23.79
CA SER A 16 -9.16 11.12 22.53
C SER A 16 -8.22 12.13 21.87
N SER A 17 -7.10 11.62 21.36
CA SER A 17 -6.07 12.49 20.79
C SER A 17 -6.26 12.84 19.32
N GLY A 18 -7.03 12.03 18.58
CA GLY A 18 -7.09 12.12 17.12
C GLY A 18 -5.82 11.71 16.41
N ILE A 19 -4.83 11.18 17.14
CA ILE A 19 -3.54 10.76 16.61
C ILE A 19 -3.60 9.25 16.35
N ALA A 20 -3.47 8.89 15.08
CA ALA A 20 -3.50 7.51 14.64
C ALA A 20 -2.48 6.66 15.40
N GLY A 21 -2.93 5.56 16.00
CA GLY A 21 -2.10 4.66 16.79
C GLY A 21 -1.87 5.09 18.24
N PHE A 22 -1.79 6.39 18.55
CA PHE A 22 -1.52 6.86 19.91
C PHE A 22 -2.66 6.52 20.89
N ASP A 23 -3.92 6.68 20.45
CA ASP A 23 -5.07 6.29 21.27
C ASP A 23 -5.11 4.78 21.52
N ASN A 24 -4.53 3.96 20.65
CA ASN A 24 -4.38 2.53 20.87
C ASN A 24 -3.29 2.24 21.91
N ILE A 25 -2.12 2.90 21.80
CA ILE A 25 -1.00 2.79 22.74
C ILE A 25 -1.44 3.16 24.16
N THR A 26 -2.22 4.22 24.28
CA THR A 26 -2.71 4.72 25.57
C THR A 26 -4.01 4.09 26.02
N GLY A 27 -4.71 3.34 25.15
CA GLY A 27 -6.03 2.77 25.43
C GLY A 27 -7.11 3.83 25.63
N GLY A 28 -7.12 4.88 24.81
CA GLY A 28 -8.18 5.89 24.73
C GLY A 28 -7.72 7.35 24.72
N GLY A 29 -6.41 7.62 24.64
CA GLY A 29 -5.86 8.98 24.54
C GLY A 29 -5.28 9.52 25.84
N LEU A 30 -5.25 10.84 25.98
CA LEU A 30 -4.65 11.56 27.10
C LEU A 30 -5.54 11.55 28.34
N PRO A 31 -5.01 11.64 29.57
CA PRO A 31 -5.83 11.64 30.77
C PRO A 31 -6.71 12.90 30.83
N LEU A 32 -8.03 12.72 30.87
CA LEU A 32 -8.99 13.82 30.87
C LEU A 32 -8.84 14.67 32.14
N GLY A 33 -8.81 16.01 31.98
CA GLY A 33 -8.73 16.95 33.10
C GLY A 33 -7.39 16.90 33.86
N ARG A 34 -6.34 16.34 33.24
CA ARG A 34 -5.02 16.16 33.85
C ARG A 34 -3.92 16.64 32.92
N THR A 35 -2.71 16.73 33.47
CA THR A 35 -1.54 17.24 32.76
C THR A 35 -0.74 16.11 32.10
N THR A 36 -0.46 16.27 30.82
CA THR A 36 0.48 15.45 30.03
C THR A 36 1.72 16.27 29.70
N LEU A 37 2.89 15.67 29.89
CA LEU A 37 4.17 16.20 29.43
C LEU A 37 4.60 15.51 28.13
N LEU A 38 4.97 16.29 27.13
CA LEU A 38 5.52 15.82 25.86
C LEU A 38 6.96 16.32 25.71
N VAL A 39 7.91 15.40 25.79
CA VAL A 39 9.34 15.71 25.79
C VAL A 39 9.98 15.17 24.51
N GLY A 40 10.89 15.92 23.90
CA GLY A 40 11.63 15.43 22.75
C GLY A 40 12.57 16.44 22.13
N GLY A 41 13.54 15.95 21.35
CA GLY A 41 14.50 16.79 20.65
C GLY A 41 13.85 17.70 19.58
N PRO A 42 14.60 18.66 19.02
CA PRO A 42 14.14 19.46 17.87
C PRO A 42 13.70 18.55 16.71
N GLY A 43 12.65 18.93 15.97
CA GLY A 43 12.20 18.17 14.79
C GLY A 43 11.51 16.83 15.07
N SER A 44 11.34 16.45 16.34
CA SER A 44 10.64 15.21 16.75
C SER A 44 9.11 15.25 16.56
N GLY A 45 8.51 16.42 16.33
CA GLY A 45 7.07 16.55 16.07
C GLY A 45 6.20 16.97 17.24
N LYS A 46 6.78 17.51 18.32
CA LYS A 46 6.05 17.97 19.53
C LYS A 46 4.89 18.92 19.21
N THR A 47 5.17 20.02 18.52
CA THR A 47 4.17 21.03 18.16
C THR A 47 3.08 20.45 17.25
N ILE A 48 3.44 19.56 16.31
CA ILE A 48 2.47 18.88 15.43
C ILE A 48 1.56 17.93 16.21
N PHE A 49 2.12 17.09 17.09
CA PHE A 49 1.36 16.23 17.99
C PHE A 49 0.36 17.06 18.80
N ALA A 50 0.84 18.16 19.35
CA ALA A 50 0.04 19.00 20.23
C ALA A 50 -1.05 19.79 19.50
N LEU A 51 -0.78 20.28 18.29
CA LEU A 51 -1.78 20.88 17.42
C LEU A 51 -2.84 19.86 17.01
N GLN A 52 -2.44 18.66 16.59
CA GLN A 52 -3.38 17.61 16.20
C GLN A 52 -4.34 17.25 17.35
N PHE A 53 -3.82 17.20 18.59
CA PHE A 53 -4.64 17.02 19.78
C PHE A 53 -5.70 18.13 19.94
N LEU A 54 -5.32 19.38 19.73
CA LEU A 54 -6.20 20.54 19.87
C LEU A 54 -7.24 20.60 18.74
N VAL A 55 -6.81 20.37 17.51
CA VAL A 55 -7.64 20.35 16.29
C VAL A 55 -8.69 19.25 16.37
N HIS A 56 -8.30 18.03 16.75
CA HIS A 56 -9.25 16.94 16.91
C HIS A 56 -10.28 17.23 18.01
N GLY A 57 -9.86 17.89 19.09
CA GLY A 57 -10.78 18.35 20.13
C GLY A 57 -11.83 19.31 19.59
N ALA A 58 -11.38 20.32 18.86
CA ALA A 58 -12.24 21.33 18.26
C ALA A 58 -13.18 20.77 17.17
N GLN A 59 -12.68 19.89 16.30
CA GLN A 59 -13.42 19.43 15.12
C GLN A 59 -14.33 18.22 15.42
N ASP A 60 -13.84 17.25 16.19
CA ASP A 60 -14.49 15.94 16.32
C ASP A 60 -15.08 15.70 17.71
N CYS A 61 -14.63 16.44 18.73
CA CYS A 61 -15.07 16.27 20.12
C CYS A 61 -15.92 17.42 20.67
N ASP A 62 -16.08 18.53 19.93
CA ASP A 62 -16.72 19.76 20.41
C ASP A 62 -16.09 20.28 21.72
N GLU A 63 -14.75 20.17 21.80
CA GLU A 63 -13.93 20.58 22.93
C GLU A 63 -13.01 21.75 22.53
N PRO A 64 -13.43 23.00 22.76
CA PRO A 64 -12.62 24.18 22.42
C PRO A 64 -11.26 24.16 23.12
N GLY A 65 -10.27 24.71 22.43
CA GLY A 65 -8.86 24.55 22.80
C GLY A 65 -8.09 25.86 22.85
N ILE A 66 -7.16 25.97 23.79
CA ILE A 66 -6.22 27.10 23.86
C ILE A 66 -4.82 26.62 23.52
N PHE A 67 -4.12 27.36 22.64
CA PHE A 67 -2.71 27.17 22.32
C PHE A 67 -1.91 28.33 22.89
N VAL A 68 -0.96 28.06 23.79
CA VAL A 68 -0.05 29.07 24.33
C VAL A 68 1.35 28.83 23.76
N ALA A 69 1.85 29.80 23.00
CA ALA A 69 3.11 29.70 22.27
C ALA A 69 4.22 30.50 22.96
N PHE A 70 5.31 29.84 23.37
CA PHE A 70 6.47 30.50 24.00
C PHE A 70 7.69 30.64 23.09
N GLU A 71 7.72 29.95 21.95
CA GLU A 71 8.85 29.96 21.02
C GLU A 71 8.53 30.53 19.64
N GLU A 72 7.47 30.07 18.99
CA GLU A 72 7.04 30.56 17.67
C GLU A 72 5.77 31.40 17.80
N THR A 73 5.57 32.36 16.89
CA THR A 73 4.36 33.19 16.88
C THR A 73 3.18 32.44 16.26
N SER A 74 1.96 32.78 16.68
CA SER A 74 0.73 32.17 16.18
C SER A 74 0.62 32.18 14.64
N PRO A 75 0.91 33.30 13.92
CA PRO A 75 0.88 33.30 12.46
C PRO A 75 1.85 32.30 11.81
N ARG A 76 3.03 32.08 12.42
CA ARG A 76 4.02 31.14 11.91
C ARG A 76 3.60 29.69 12.16
N ILE A 77 3.03 29.42 13.34
CA ILE A 77 2.47 28.11 13.68
C ILE A 77 1.34 27.74 12.71
N ILE A 78 0.45 28.68 12.41
CA ILE A 78 -0.64 28.51 11.45
C ILE A 78 -0.12 28.21 10.05
N ALA A 79 0.85 29.02 9.57
CA ALA A 79 1.47 28.80 8.26
C ALA A 79 2.16 27.42 8.15
N ASN A 80 2.88 27.00 9.20
CA ASN A 80 3.54 25.69 9.23
C ASN A 80 2.53 24.53 9.23
N ALA A 81 1.35 24.74 9.83
CA ALA A 81 0.29 23.74 9.89
C ALA A 81 -0.58 23.66 8.62
N GLU A 82 -0.47 24.62 7.69
CA GLU A 82 -1.28 24.71 6.48
C GLU A 82 -1.19 23.42 5.64
N SER A 83 0.01 22.83 5.55
CA SER A 83 0.28 21.58 4.84
C SER A 83 -0.47 20.36 5.35
N PHE A 84 -1.00 20.40 6.58
CA PHE A 84 -1.79 19.31 7.17
C PHE A 84 -3.30 19.43 6.88
N GLY A 85 -3.74 20.51 6.26
CA GLY A 85 -5.15 20.71 5.87
C GLY A 85 -6.11 20.94 7.03
N TRP A 86 -5.62 21.27 8.22
CA TRP A 86 -6.46 21.46 9.43
C TRP A 86 -7.26 22.76 9.46
N LYS A 87 -6.94 23.72 8.57
CA LYS A 87 -7.64 25.00 8.45
C LYS A 87 -7.68 25.76 9.79
N LEU A 88 -6.51 25.97 10.40
CA LEU A 88 -6.41 26.60 11.71
C LEU A 88 -7.02 28.00 11.77
N ASP A 89 -6.97 28.77 10.68
CA ASP A 89 -7.62 30.09 10.59
C ASP A 89 -9.13 29.99 10.86
N GLU A 90 -9.81 29.02 10.25
CA GLU A 90 -11.25 28.80 10.44
C GLU A 90 -11.58 28.34 11.87
N LEU A 91 -10.67 27.57 12.49
CA LEU A 91 -10.83 27.09 13.85
C LEU A 91 -10.58 28.20 14.88
N GLN A 92 -9.65 29.12 14.59
CA GLN A 92 -9.34 30.24 15.47
C GLN A 92 -10.55 31.19 15.65
N GLU A 93 -11.38 31.35 14.63
CA GLU A 93 -12.59 32.17 14.71
C GLU A 93 -13.73 31.50 15.50
N LYS A 94 -13.64 30.19 15.75
CA LYS A 94 -14.75 29.39 16.29
C LYS A 94 -14.47 28.78 17.64
N SER A 95 -13.38 28.02 17.74
CA SER A 95 -13.19 27.03 18.81
C SER A 95 -11.75 26.91 19.28
N LEU A 96 -10.79 27.59 18.64
CA LEU A 96 -9.40 27.65 19.07
C LEU A 96 -9.01 29.08 19.43
N TYR A 97 -8.21 29.24 20.47
CA TYR A 97 -7.62 30.54 20.83
C TYR A 97 -6.11 30.39 20.91
N PHE A 98 -5.38 31.27 20.24
CA PHE A 98 -3.93 31.30 20.26
C PHE A 98 -3.43 32.49 21.08
N MET A 99 -2.51 32.22 22.01
CA MET A 99 -1.87 33.22 22.87
C MET A 99 -0.37 33.22 22.64
N ASP A 100 0.14 34.30 22.06
CA ASP A 100 1.57 34.55 21.96
C ASP A 100 2.10 35.02 23.32
N ALA A 101 2.90 34.18 23.98
CA ALA A 101 3.45 34.42 25.31
C ALA A 101 4.99 34.42 25.32
N GLN A 102 5.60 34.66 24.16
CA GLN A 102 7.04 34.80 24.01
C GLN A 102 7.57 35.96 24.88
N PRO A 103 8.71 35.80 25.55
CA PRO A 103 9.37 36.90 26.26
C PRO A 103 9.75 38.03 25.30
N SER A 104 9.47 39.28 25.68
CA SER A 104 9.93 40.44 24.91
C SER A 104 11.47 40.50 24.88
N PRO A 105 12.11 40.80 23.74
CA PRO A 105 13.56 41.02 23.67
C PRO A 105 14.03 42.16 24.59
N ASP A 106 13.16 43.14 24.83
CA ASP A 106 13.44 44.33 25.63
C ASP A 106 13.00 44.16 27.10
N LEU A 107 12.78 42.92 27.56
CA LEU A 107 12.31 42.65 28.91
C LEU A 107 13.37 43.06 29.94
N VAL A 108 13.27 44.30 30.42
CA VAL A 108 13.97 44.75 31.62
C VAL A 108 13.19 44.22 32.82
N GLN A 109 13.69 43.14 33.40
CA GLN A 109 13.06 42.45 34.53
C GLN A 109 12.99 43.41 35.75
N SER A 110 11.82 44.00 35.97
CA SER A 110 11.51 44.73 37.20
C SER A 110 10.70 43.80 38.12
N GLY A 111 11.40 43.09 39.00
CA GLY A 111 10.82 42.08 39.90
C GLY A 111 11.02 40.64 39.43
N ASP A 112 10.48 39.68 40.19
CA ASP A 112 10.58 38.26 39.87
C ASP A 112 9.57 37.89 38.76
N PHE A 113 10.02 37.17 37.74
CA PHE A 113 9.13 36.62 36.70
C PHE A 113 8.23 35.53 37.30
N ASP A 114 6.93 35.56 36.99
CA ASP A 114 5.97 34.55 37.43
C ASP A 114 4.89 34.27 36.37
N LEU A 115 4.22 33.12 36.46
CA LEU A 115 3.16 32.74 35.52
C LEU A 115 1.79 33.36 35.87
N GLY A 116 1.66 34.06 37.00
CA GLY A 116 0.37 34.45 37.58
C GLY A 116 -0.45 35.35 36.66
N GLY A 117 0.18 36.36 36.07
CA GLY A 117 -0.49 37.28 35.14
C GLY A 117 -1.01 36.57 33.88
N MET A 118 -0.23 35.66 33.31
CA MET A 118 -0.62 34.87 32.15
C MET A 118 -1.77 33.91 32.48
N LEU A 119 -1.68 33.20 33.61
CA LEU A 119 -2.73 32.28 34.05
C LEU A 119 -4.05 33.02 34.28
N ALA A 120 -4.03 34.22 34.88
CA ALA A 120 -5.23 35.04 35.05
C ALA A 120 -5.87 35.46 33.72
N ALA A 121 -5.07 35.80 32.70
CA ALA A 121 -5.58 36.10 31.36
C ALA A 121 -6.23 34.86 30.71
N LEU A 122 -5.60 33.69 30.87
CA LEU A 122 -6.14 32.42 30.38
C LEU A 122 -7.44 32.02 31.06
N GLU A 123 -7.62 32.29 32.36
CA GLU A 123 -8.87 31.99 33.07
C GLU A 123 -10.09 32.70 32.46
N SER A 124 -9.91 33.96 32.04
CA SER A 124 -10.96 34.71 31.36
C SER A 124 -11.33 34.03 30.05
N GLN A 125 -10.32 33.64 29.26
CA GLN A 125 -10.52 32.99 27.97
C GLN A 125 -11.15 31.61 28.09
N ILE A 126 -10.72 30.79 29.05
CA ILE A 126 -11.31 29.47 29.33
C ILE A 126 -12.82 29.60 29.59
N LYS A 127 -13.23 30.58 30.40
CA LYS A 127 -14.65 30.80 30.73
C LYS A 127 -15.45 31.33 29.55
N GLU A 128 -14.88 32.22 28.76
CA GLU A 128 -15.54 32.84 27.61
C GLU A 128 -15.85 31.82 26.50
N MET A 129 -14.88 30.97 26.15
CA MET A 129 -15.03 29.99 25.07
C MET A 129 -15.45 28.59 25.55
N GLY A 130 -15.50 28.35 26.86
CA GLY A 130 -15.77 27.02 27.42
C GLY A 130 -14.67 26.00 27.10
N ALA A 131 -13.41 26.43 27.13
CA ALA A 131 -12.28 25.58 26.74
C ALA A 131 -12.16 24.34 27.62
N ARG A 132 -11.76 23.22 27.02
CA ARG A 132 -11.52 21.92 27.68
C ARG A 132 -10.09 21.40 27.49
N ARG A 133 -9.41 21.87 26.45
CA ARG A 133 -8.04 21.50 26.11
C ARG A 133 -7.14 22.72 26.15
N ILE A 134 -5.93 22.57 26.66
CA ILE A 134 -4.94 23.64 26.63
C ILE A 134 -3.55 23.07 26.36
N LEU A 135 -2.82 23.74 25.49
CA LEU A 135 -1.43 23.44 25.18
C LEU A 135 -0.53 24.58 25.64
N PHE A 136 0.59 24.22 26.27
CA PHE A 136 1.73 25.09 26.53
C PHE A 136 2.92 24.60 25.69
N ASP A 137 3.20 25.26 24.56
CA ASP A 137 4.27 24.85 23.64
C ASP A 137 5.59 25.57 23.91
N ALA A 138 6.64 24.79 24.11
CA ALA A 138 7.99 25.21 24.48
C ALA A 138 8.06 25.94 25.82
N LEU A 139 7.39 25.40 26.85
CA LEU A 139 7.35 26.01 28.19
C LEU A 139 8.75 26.20 28.78
N ASP A 140 9.73 25.37 28.37
CA ASP A 140 11.14 25.51 28.74
C ASP A 140 11.70 26.91 28.50
N ILE A 141 11.24 27.62 27.45
CA ILE A 141 11.68 28.99 27.15
C ILE A 141 11.39 29.95 28.31
N LEU A 142 10.21 29.84 28.93
CA LEU A 142 9.87 30.64 30.10
C LEU A 142 10.61 30.19 31.35
N LEU A 143 10.75 28.87 31.54
CA LEU A 143 11.39 28.33 32.73
C LEU A 143 12.87 28.69 32.82
N LEU A 144 13.53 28.89 31.66
CA LEU A 144 14.91 29.37 31.58
C LEU A 144 15.11 30.81 32.08
N LEU A 145 14.04 31.61 32.19
CA LEU A 145 14.10 32.97 32.76
C LEU A 145 14.07 33.00 34.28
N LEU A 146 13.75 31.88 34.92
CA LEU A 146 13.67 31.78 36.37
C LEU A 146 15.06 31.61 36.99
N PRO A 147 15.30 32.21 38.17
CA PRO A 147 16.65 32.32 38.73
C PRO A 147 17.22 30.99 39.25
N ASP A 148 16.35 30.06 39.67
CA ASP A 148 16.77 28.79 40.28
C ASP A 148 15.72 27.68 40.16
N GLN A 149 16.13 26.45 40.47
CA GLN A 149 15.31 25.24 40.40
C GLN A 149 14.10 25.23 41.35
N THR A 150 14.17 25.95 42.47
CA THR A 150 13.05 26.10 43.41
C THR A 150 11.97 26.98 42.80
N ALA A 151 12.36 28.08 42.15
CA ALA A 151 11.45 28.96 41.42
C ALA A 151 10.76 28.20 40.27
N ILE A 152 11.51 27.44 39.46
CA ILE A 152 10.96 26.60 38.38
C ILE A 152 9.93 25.62 38.95
N ARG A 153 10.28 24.86 40.00
CA ARG A 153 9.36 23.91 40.63
C ARG A 153 8.08 24.59 41.11
N ARG A 154 8.19 25.75 41.76
CA ARG A 154 7.04 26.51 42.25
C ARG A 154 6.09 26.89 41.11
N GLU A 155 6.61 27.36 40.00
CA GLU A 155 5.78 27.74 38.85
C GLU A 155 5.15 26.51 38.15
N ILE A 156 5.84 25.36 38.07
CA ILE A 156 5.22 24.12 37.57
C ILE A 156 4.12 23.61 38.51
N TYR A 157 4.32 23.67 39.83
CA TYR A 157 3.25 23.33 40.79
C TYR A 157 2.05 24.26 40.63
N ARG A 158 2.29 25.57 40.50
CA ARG A 158 1.23 26.55 40.26
C ARG A 158 0.46 26.23 38.98
N LEU A 159 1.15 25.94 37.89
CA LEU A 159 0.53 25.56 36.62
C LEU A 159 -0.28 24.27 36.73
N HIS A 160 0.24 23.24 37.40
CA HIS A 160 -0.46 21.97 37.59
C HIS A 160 -1.74 22.13 38.43
N GLU A 161 -1.65 22.80 39.58
CA GLU A 161 -2.81 23.11 40.42
C GLU A 161 -3.84 23.94 39.66
N TRP A 162 -3.38 24.95 38.92
CA TRP A 162 -4.26 25.78 38.09
C TRP A 162 -5.01 24.97 37.03
N LEU A 163 -4.32 24.08 36.32
CA LEU A 163 -4.95 23.17 35.34
C LEU A 163 -5.98 22.26 36.00
N SER A 164 -5.66 21.70 37.19
CA SER A 164 -6.56 20.81 37.91
C SER A 164 -7.81 21.53 38.41
N VAL A 165 -7.69 22.75 38.93
CA VAL A 165 -8.83 23.55 39.43
C VAL A 165 -9.80 23.90 38.30
N HIS A 166 -9.27 24.10 37.09
CA HIS A 166 -10.07 24.42 35.90
C HIS A 166 -10.51 23.18 35.11
N GLU A 167 -10.23 21.97 35.61
CA GLU A 167 -10.56 20.70 34.95
C GLU A 167 -10.07 20.61 33.49
N MET A 168 -8.93 21.25 33.20
CA MET A 168 -8.38 21.33 31.85
C MET A 168 -7.57 20.09 31.51
N THR A 169 -7.74 19.56 30.30
CA THR A 169 -6.82 18.57 29.75
C THR A 169 -5.61 19.30 29.18
N GLY A 170 -4.54 19.35 29.97
CA GLY A 170 -3.34 20.10 29.67
C GLY A 170 -2.28 19.25 28.97
N LEU A 171 -1.71 19.76 27.89
CA LEU A 171 -0.50 19.23 27.27
C LEU A 171 0.61 20.28 27.39
N ILE A 172 1.80 19.88 27.82
CA ILE A 172 2.95 20.76 27.97
C ILE A 172 4.08 20.17 27.14
N THR A 173 4.69 20.96 26.26
CA THR A 173 5.87 20.51 25.51
C THR A 173 7.15 21.06 26.13
N LEU A 174 8.19 20.22 26.17
CA LEU A 174 9.55 20.60 26.55
C LEU A 174 10.55 20.10 25.53
N LYS A 175 11.59 20.89 25.28
CA LYS A 175 12.77 20.42 24.57
C LYS A 175 13.66 19.59 25.48
N ALA A 176 14.19 18.51 24.91
CA ALA A 176 15.29 17.76 25.50
C ALA A 176 16.55 17.96 24.65
N ASP A 177 17.67 18.26 25.29
CA ASP A 177 18.96 18.38 24.61
C ASP A 177 19.58 16.99 24.37
N GLY A 178 19.81 16.67 23.10
CA GLY A 178 20.69 15.60 22.66
C GLY A 178 20.10 14.18 22.58
N ASP A 179 20.86 13.32 21.90
CA ASP A 179 20.64 11.93 21.50
C ASP A 179 20.52 10.92 22.67
N GLN A 180 20.21 11.39 23.88
CA GLN A 180 20.22 10.58 25.11
C GLN A 180 18.85 10.52 25.77
N THR A 181 18.04 9.59 25.27
CA THR A 181 16.89 9.01 25.99
C THR A 181 17.27 8.37 27.33
N SER A 182 18.56 8.11 27.55
CA SER A 182 19.12 7.41 28.72
C SER A 182 19.09 8.20 30.03
N SER A 183 18.92 9.54 30.01
CA SER A 183 18.99 10.34 31.23
C SER A 183 18.06 11.55 31.23
N ILE A 184 16.78 11.37 30.92
CA ILE A 184 15.75 12.41 31.14
C ILE A 184 15.80 12.99 32.56
N SER A 185 16.18 12.18 33.56
CA SER A 185 16.39 12.60 34.95
C SER A 185 17.58 13.54 35.18
N GLN A 186 18.52 13.66 34.24
CA GLN A 186 19.69 14.55 34.32
C GLN A 186 19.49 15.87 33.57
N GLN A 187 18.37 16.03 32.85
CA GLN A 187 18.02 17.28 32.19
C GLN A 187 17.56 18.33 33.21
N PRO A 188 17.70 19.65 32.94
CA PRO A 188 17.30 20.73 33.85
C PRO A 188 15.85 20.63 34.35
N PHE A 189 14.98 19.97 33.58
CA PHE A 189 13.56 19.81 33.85
C PHE A 189 13.13 18.35 34.14
N GLY A 190 14.09 17.45 34.36
CA GLY A 190 13.83 16.02 34.57
C GLY A 190 12.90 15.70 35.76
N PHE A 191 12.78 16.62 36.72
CA PHE A 191 11.86 16.46 37.85
C PHE A 191 10.38 16.58 37.44
N MET A 192 10.05 17.24 36.32
CA MET A 192 8.67 17.46 35.88
C MET A 192 7.95 16.15 35.57
N HIS A 193 8.66 15.10 35.17
CA HIS A 193 8.11 13.75 34.96
C HIS A 193 7.42 13.19 36.21
N PHE A 194 7.85 13.60 37.42
CA PHE A 194 7.21 13.18 38.66
C PHE A 194 5.93 13.96 38.97
N MET A 195 5.83 15.19 38.46
CA MET A 195 4.76 16.15 38.73
C MET A 195 3.56 15.99 37.78
N VAL A 196 3.72 15.36 36.63
CA VAL A 196 2.64 15.12 35.67
C VAL A 196 1.98 13.75 35.83
N ASP A 197 0.77 13.60 35.30
CA ASP A 197 0.02 12.35 35.26
C ASP A 197 0.46 11.47 34.10
N CYS A 198 0.67 12.05 32.93
CA CYS A 198 1.16 11.35 31.75
C CYS A 198 2.46 11.99 31.24
N ALA A 199 3.43 11.17 30.84
CA ALA A 199 4.66 11.62 30.20
C ALA A 199 4.91 10.81 28.93
N VAL A 200 5.09 11.53 27.82
CA VAL A 200 5.33 10.99 26.49
C VAL A 200 6.66 11.51 25.99
N ILE A 201 7.50 10.62 25.47
CA ILE A 201 8.80 10.93 24.88
C ILE A 201 8.68 10.77 23.38
N LEU A 202 9.13 11.79 22.64
CA LEU A 202 9.38 11.74 21.21
C LEU A 202 10.89 11.72 20.97
N SER A 203 11.36 10.67 20.32
CA SER A 203 12.73 10.52 19.90
C SER A 203 12.86 10.76 18.41
N HIS A 204 13.97 11.38 18.03
CA HIS A 204 14.35 11.62 16.65
C HIS A 204 15.83 11.30 16.51
N ASN A 205 16.09 10.11 16.00
CA ASN A 205 17.44 9.59 15.87
C ASN A 205 17.76 9.42 14.38
N VAL A 206 19.00 9.69 14.00
CA VAL A 206 19.46 9.42 12.64
C VAL A 206 20.29 8.15 12.69
N GLU A 207 19.66 7.03 12.33
CA GLU A 207 20.34 5.74 12.25
C GLU A 207 20.67 5.43 10.78
N PHE A 208 21.95 5.21 10.49
CA PHE A 208 22.44 4.92 9.14
C PHE A 208 22.03 5.95 8.06
N GLY A 209 21.96 7.23 8.44
CA GLY A 209 21.54 8.31 7.55
C GLY A 209 20.03 8.42 7.34
N VAL A 210 19.24 7.55 7.98
CA VAL A 210 17.77 7.60 7.95
C VAL A 210 17.26 8.23 9.24
N SER A 211 16.45 9.27 9.08
CA SER A 211 15.77 9.94 10.19
C SER A 211 14.61 9.08 10.71
N GLN A 212 14.79 8.42 11.84
CA GLN A 212 13.75 7.65 12.52
C GLN A 212 13.11 8.48 13.64
N ARG A 213 11.76 8.51 13.65
CA ARG A 213 10.98 9.08 14.74
C ARG A 213 10.24 7.99 15.48
N SER A 214 10.22 8.11 16.79
CA SER A 214 9.57 7.16 17.67
C SER A 214 8.94 7.85 18.86
N LEU A 215 7.85 7.25 19.33
CA LEU A 215 7.08 7.72 20.47
C LEU A 215 7.08 6.64 21.53
N ARG A 216 7.24 7.04 22.79
CA ARG A 216 7.09 6.16 23.94
C ARG A 216 6.30 6.83 25.04
N VAL A 217 5.30 6.16 25.58
CA VAL A 217 4.65 6.59 26.83
C VAL A 217 5.56 6.13 27.97
N GLN A 218 6.16 7.07 28.70
CA GLN A 218 7.04 6.75 29.82
C GLN A 218 6.25 6.52 31.11
N LYS A 219 5.10 7.19 31.23
CA LYS A 219 4.28 7.17 32.45
C LYS A 219 2.84 7.51 32.10
N TYR A 220 1.90 6.80 32.73
CA TYR A 220 0.49 7.14 32.72
C TYR A 220 -0.12 6.76 34.08
N ARG A 221 -0.41 7.75 34.93
CA ARG A 221 -1.00 7.51 36.26
C ARG A 221 -2.44 7.03 36.12
N GLY A 222 -2.77 5.91 36.76
CA GLY A 222 -4.15 5.40 36.85
C GLY A 222 -4.67 4.71 35.59
N SER A 223 -3.81 4.42 34.60
CA SER A 223 -4.17 3.65 33.41
C SER A 223 -3.05 2.71 32.98
N SER A 224 -3.40 1.58 32.37
CA SER A 224 -2.49 0.80 31.55
C SER A 224 -2.16 1.55 30.25
N PHE A 225 -0.98 1.29 29.70
CA PHE A 225 -0.48 1.80 28.43
C PHE A 225 0.58 0.83 27.87
N ASP A 226 0.90 0.92 26.58
CA ASP A 226 2.02 0.19 25.99
C ASP A 226 3.35 0.90 26.32
N GLU A 227 4.25 0.20 26.99
CA GLU A 227 5.55 0.71 27.43
C GLU A 227 6.62 0.72 26.31
N ASN A 228 6.32 0.09 25.18
CA ASN A 228 7.26 -0.05 24.07
C ASN A 228 7.41 1.24 23.28
N GLU A 229 8.56 1.34 22.61
CA GLU A 229 8.82 2.39 21.64
C GLU A 229 8.11 2.08 20.33
N SER A 230 7.29 3.03 19.86
CA SER A 230 6.48 2.88 18.66
C SER A 230 6.97 3.84 17.58
N PRO A 231 7.39 3.35 16.40
CA PRO A 231 7.78 4.23 15.30
C PRO A 231 6.55 4.97 14.77
N PHE A 232 6.73 6.23 14.38
CA PHE A 232 5.68 6.99 13.70
C PHE A 232 6.26 7.84 12.58
N LEU A 233 5.41 8.17 11.62
CA LEU A 233 5.74 9.06 10.51
C LEU A 233 4.87 10.31 10.62
N ILE A 234 5.49 11.47 10.43
CA ILE A 234 4.77 12.71 10.16
C ILE A 234 4.54 12.70 8.65
N ASP A 235 3.41 12.14 8.23
CA ASP A 235 3.14 11.86 6.83
C ASP A 235 2.71 13.13 6.09
N TRP A 236 3.60 13.66 5.27
CA TRP A 236 3.31 14.71 4.28
C TRP A 236 2.89 14.10 2.93
N SER A 237 3.31 12.86 2.64
CA SER A 237 3.30 12.28 1.30
C SER A 237 2.04 11.52 0.92
N LYS A 238 1.42 10.75 1.84
CA LYS A 238 0.17 10.04 1.54
C LYS A 238 -1.02 11.00 1.42
N GLY A 239 -0.99 12.14 2.09
CA GLY A 239 -2.02 13.18 1.99
C GLY A 239 -2.15 13.77 0.58
N GLU A 240 -1.05 13.88 -0.16
CA GLU A 240 -1.03 14.45 -1.53
C GLU A 240 -0.90 13.40 -2.64
N GLY A 241 -0.91 12.10 -2.33
CA GLY A 241 -0.76 11.03 -3.33
C GLY A 241 0.65 10.95 -3.94
N THR A 242 1.68 11.44 -3.24
CA THR A 242 3.07 11.40 -3.72
C THR A 242 3.71 10.05 -3.39
N THR A 243 4.30 9.39 -4.39
CA THR A 243 5.04 8.12 -4.20
C THR A 243 6.44 8.42 -3.67
N LEU A 244 6.71 8.05 -2.41
CA LEU A 244 8.02 8.16 -1.80
C LEU A 244 8.92 7.00 -2.24
N VAL A 245 10.09 7.32 -2.81
CA VAL A 245 11.14 6.35 -3.14
C VAL A 245 12.33 6.59 -2.22
N CYS A 246 12.62 5.63 -1.34
CA CYS A 246 13.78 5.67 -0.44
C CYS A 246 14.86 4.70 -0.92
N THR A 247 16.12 5.13 -0.90
CA THR A 247 17.27 4.28 -1.23
C THR A 247 18.10 4.02 0.02
N SER A 248 18.41 2.76 0.30
CA SER A 248 19.34 2.35 1.36
C SER A 248 20.44 1.49 0.76
N LEU A 249 21.69 1.76 1.11
CA LEU A 249 22.81 0.89 0.79
C LEU A 249 22.86 -0.24 1.81
N LEU A 250 23.00 -1.48 1.35
CA LEU A 250 23.21 -2.65 2.18
C LEU A 250 24.70 -3.02 2.13
N ASP A 251 25.29 -3.33 3.28
CA ASP A 251 26.71 -3.67 3.36
C ASP A 251 26.94 -5.11 2.87
N GLU A 252 27.89 -5.32 1.96
CA GLU A 252 28.06 -6.56 1.18
C GLU A 252 28.74 -7.71 1.96
N MET A 253 29.16 -7.49 3.22
CA MET A 253 30.02 -8.44 3.95
C MET A 253 29.32 -9.42 4.90
N SER A 254 27.99 -9.49 4.93
CA SER A 254 27.26 -10.48 5.72
C SER A 254 26.38 -11.38 4.86
N ASP A 255 26.90 -12.54 4.45
CA ASP A 255 26.11 -13.68 3.93
C ASP A 255 25.13 -14.28 4.96
N GLN A 256 24.95 -13.63 6.12
CA GLN A 256 23.90 -13.95 7.09
C GLN A 256 22.70 -13.02 6.87
N VAL A 257 21.68 -13.58 6.24
CA VAL A 257 20.39 -12.97 5.84
C VAL A 257 19.47 -12.63 7.05
N GLU A 258 20.02 -12.39 8.23
CA GLU A 258 19.24 -11.97 9.41
C GLU A 258 19.96 -10.86 10.20
N SER A 259 20.37 -9.79 9.52
CA SER A 259 20.67 -8.55 10.23
C SER A 259 19.36 -7.86 10.63
N SER A 260 19.23 -7.54 11.92
CA SER A 260 18.06 -6.88 12.54
C SER A 260 17.59 -5.59 11.83
N SER A 261 18.46 -4.95 11.07
CA SER A 261 18.19 -3.76 10.24
C SER A 261 17.29 -4.04 9.04
N GLN A 262 17.38 -5.22 8.41
CA GLN A 262 16.54 -5.59 7.27
C GLN A 262 15.07 -5.79 7.65
N LEU A 263 14.81 -6.33 8.85
CA LEU A 263 13.44 -6.54 9.34
C LEU A 263 12.69 -5.22 9.61
N GLN A 264 13.38 -4.18 10.08
CA GLN A 264 12.73 -2.95 10.55
C GLN A 264 12.31 -2.02 9.39
N ILE A 265 13.13 -1.87 8.34
CA ILE A 265 12.76 -1.07 7.16
C ILE A 265 11.64 -1.75 6.36
N SER A 266 11.68 -3.08 6.27
CA SER A 266 10.66 -3.88 5.56
C SER A 266 9.24 -3.69 6.09
N ALA A 267 9.10 -3.36 7.38
CA ALA A 267 7.81 -3.17 8.03
C ALA A 267 7.16 -1.83 7.64
N LEU A 268 8.00 -0.82 7.36
CA LEU A 268 7.62 0.56 7.08
C LEU A 268 7.31 0.83 5.60
N VAL A 269 7.75 -0.05 4.69
CA VAL A 269 7.54 0.12 3.24
C VAL A 269 6.43 -0.77 2.68
N ASP A 270 5.65 -0.20 1.76
CA ASP A 270 4.62 -0.93 1.02
C ASP A 270 5.22 -1.79 -0.09
N THR A 271 6.27 -1.31 -0.78
CA THR A 271 7.02 -2.06 -1.79
C THR A 271 8.53 -2.04 -1.49
N TRP A 272 9.16 -3.21 -1.53
CA TRP A 272 10.60 -3.38 -1.35
C TRP A 272 11.21 -3.98 -2.63
N ILE A 273 12.03 -3.16 -3.31
CA ILE A 273 12.88 -3.57 -4.42
C ILE A 273 14.30 -3.78 -3.89
N HIS A 274 14.83 -4.98 -4.08
CA HIS A 274 16.18 -5.36 -3.67
C HIS A 274 17.10 -5.49 -4.88
N LEU A 275 18.25 -4.81 -4.81
CA LEU A 275 19.32 -4.87 -5.80
C LEU A 275 20.49 -5.65 -5.22
N SER A 276 20.98 -6.64 -5.94
CA SER A 276 22.11 -7.48 -5.51
C SER A 276 23.12 -7.64 -6.63
N TYR A 277 24.38 -7.95 -6.28
CA TYR A 277 25.35 -8.47 -7.24
C TYR A 277 25.31 -9.99 -7.22
N LEU A 278 25.29 -10.59 -8.41
CA LEU A 278 25.32 -12.03 -8.61
C LEU A 278 26.60 -12.33 -9.38
N VAL A 279 27.52 -13.09 -8.77
CA VAL A 279 28.77 -13.51 -9.41
C VAL A 279 28.61 -14.93 -9.91
N GLN A 280 28.61 -15.11 -11.23
CA GLN A 280 28.53 -16.44 -11.86
C GLN A 280 29.46 -16.49 -13.07
N ALA A 281 30.15 -17.63 -13.25
CA ALA A 281 31.09 -17.85 -14.36
C ALA A 281 32.17 -16.76 -14.53
N GLY A 282 32.55 -16.07 -13.45
CA GLY A 282 33.55 -14.98 -13.47
C GLY A 282 32.99 -13.61 -13.88
N GLU A 283 31.69 -13.50 -14.15
CA GLU A 283 31.00 -12.24 -14.43
C GLU A 283 30.24 -11.76 -13.19
N ARG A 284 30.26 -10.44 -12.96
CA ARG A 284 29.48 -9.78 -11.89
C ARG A 284 28.26 -9.10 -12.48
N ASN A 285 27.12 -9.77 -12.41
CA ASN A 285 25.85 -9.28 -12.94
C ASN A 285 25.03 -8.62 -11.82
N ARG A 286 24.15 -7.68 -12.18
CA ARG A 286 23.24 -7.03 -11.23
C ARG A 286 21.90 -7.73 -11.25
N GLY A 287 21.40 -8.15 -10.10
CA GLY A 287 20.05 -8.68 -9.93
C GLY A 287 19.11 -7.62 -9.36
N LEU A 288 17.88 -7.58 -9.86
CA LEU A 288 16.75 -6.86 -9.25
C LEU A 288 15.68 -7.88 -8.88
N SER A 289 15.16 -7.77 -7.67
CA SER A 289 14.04 -8.58 -7.18
C SER A 289 13.06 -7.74 -6.38
N ILE A 290 11.79 -8.12 -6.39
CA ILE A 290 10.78 -7.53 -5.51
C ILE A 290 10.62 -8.47 -4.33
N VAL A 291 11.05 -8.04 -3.16
CA VAL A 291 10.95 -8.83 -1.91
C VAL A 291 9.51 -8.84 -1.41
N LYS A 292 8.82 -7.71 -1.58
CA LYS A 292 7.46 -7.49 -1.08
C LYS A 292 6.79 -6.35 -1.84
N SER A 293 5.50 -6.51 -2.11
CA SER A 293 4.61 -5.42 -2.52
C SER A 293 3.23 -5.66 -1.90
N ARG A 294 2.84 -4.83 -0.94
CA ARG A 294 1.55 -4.94 -0.22
C ARG A 294 0.42 -4.44 -1.11
N GLY A 295 -0.62 -5.27 -1.28
CA GLY A 295 -1.83 -4.91 -2.03
C GLY A 295 -1.71 -5.03 -3.56
N MET A 296 -0.58 -5.51 -4.09
CA MET A 296 -0.34 -5.66 -5.53
C MET A 296 0.32 -7.01 -5.85
N ALA A 297 -0.04 -7.61 -6.98
CA ALA A 297 0.68 -8.77 -7.50
C ALA A 297 2.09 -8.35 -7.94
N HIS A 298 3.11 -9.17 -7.65
CA HIS A 298 4.49 -8.92 -8.04
C HIS A 298 5.21 -10.20 -8.45
N SER A 299 6.32 -10.04 -9.16
CA SER A 299 7.17 -11.14 -9.63
C SER A 299 8.02 -11.69 -8.49
N ASN A 300 8.00 -13.01 -8.28
CA ASN A 300 8.86 -13.72 -7.32
C ASN A 300 10.24 -14.08 -7.91
N GLN A 301 10.54 -13.63 -9.12
CA GLN A 301 11.78 -13.93 -9.82
C GLN A 301 12.82 -12.82 -9.64
N VAL A 302 14.09 -13.21 -9.49
CA VAL A 302 15.23 -12.30 -9.64
C VAL A 302 15.53 -12.12 -11.12
N ARG A 303 15.55 -10.88 -11.60
CA ARG A 303 15.83 -10.52 -12.99
C ARG A 303 17.17 -9.81 -13.11
N GLU A 304 17.87 -10.01 -14.22
CA GLU A 304 19.10 -9.27 -14.50
C GLU A 304 18.78 -7.80 -14.83
N LEU A 305 19.47 -6.88 -14.17
CA LEU A 305 19.36 -5.44 -14.36
C LEU A 305 20.48 -4.95 -15.29
N ILE A 306 20.12 -4.60 -16.51
CA ILE A 306 21.04 -4.12 -17.54
C ILE A 306 21.01 -2.59 -17.55
N LEU A 307 22.19 -1.98 -17.33
CA LEU A 307 22.40 -0.55 -17.51
C LEU A 307 23.06 -0.30 -18.86
N SER A 308 22.45 0.53 -19.69
CA SER A 308 22.93 0.92 -21.01
C SER A 308 22.83 2.42 -21.21
N ASP A 309 23.37 2.93 -22.32
CA ASP A 309 23.24 4.34 -22.70
C ASP A 309 21.78 4.78 -22.91
N ALA A 310 20.85 3.83 -23.13
CA ALA A 310 19.41 4.06 -23.22
C ALA A 310 18.68 3.99 -21.86
N GLY A 311 19.40 3.73 -20.76
CA GLY A 311 18.85 3.63 -19.41
C GLY A 311 18.81 2.22 -18.83
N VAL A 312 17.85 1.99 -17.93
CA VAL A 312 17.69 0.75 -17.13
C VAL A 312 16.72 -0.20 -17.82
N THR A 313 17.12 -1.46 -18.03
CA THR A 313 16.26 -2.52 -18.57
C THR A 313 16.36 -3.79 -17.74
N LEU A 314 15.29 -4.59 -17.70
CA LEU A 314 15.26 -5.89 -17.02
C LEU A 314 15.22 -7.01 -18.06
N ALA A 315 16.10 -7.98 -17.89
CA ALA A 315 16.08 -9.22 -18.67
C ALA A 315 14.90 -10.12 -18.29
N ASP A 316 14.44 -10.93 -19.25
CA ASP A 316 13.59 -12.07 -18.95
C ASP A 316 14.39 -13.21 -18.33
N THR A 317 13.75 -13.95 -17.42
CA THR A 317 14.40 -15.03 -16.69
C THR A 317 14.48 -16.29 -17.53
N TYR A 318 15.70 -16.79 -17.74
CA TYR A 318 15.93 -18.12 -18.30
C TYR A 318 16.39 -19.05 -17.19
N THR A 319 15.62 -20.10 -16.93
CA THR A 319 16.00 -21.14 -15.97
C THR A 319 16.56 -22.35 -16.70
N ALA A 320 17.65 -22.90 -16.18
CA ALA A 320 18.21 -24.18 -16.62
C ALA A 320 18.65 -24.97 -15.39
N GLY A 321 18.08 -26.16 -15.17
CA GLY A 321 18.46 -26.99 -14.02
C GLY A 321 18.14 -26.41 -12.64
N GLY A 322 17.26 -25.41 -12.55
CA GLY A 322 16.89 -24.75 -11.28
C GLY A 322 17.68 -23.47 -10.97
N GLU A 323 18.71 -23.16 -11.77
CA GLU A 323 19.47 -21.91 -11.66
C GLU A 323 19.00 -20.88 -12.70
N VAL A 324 18.96 -19.60 -12.30
CA VAL A 324 18.66 -18.47 -13.18
C VAL A 324 19.94 -18.12 -13.95
N LEU A 325 19.91 -18.25 -15.27
CA LEU A 325 21.04 -17.92 -16.15
C LEU A 325 21.06 -16.42 -16.45
N MET A 326 22.26 -15.80 -16.34
CA MET A 326 22.49 -14.37 -16.62
C MET A 326 23.75 -14.16 -17.48
N GLY A 327 23.89 -12.99 -18.09
CA GLY A 327 25.11 -12.61 -18.83
C GLY A 327 25.36 -13.44 -20.09
N THR A 328 26.63 -13.80 -20.33
CA THR A 328 27.05 -14.53 -21.55
C THR A 328 26.40 -15.91 -21.70
N LEU A 329 26.18 -16.63 -20.60
CA LEU A 329 25.51 -17.94 -20.58
C LEU A 329 24.07 -17.89 -21.09
N ARG A 330 23.35 -16.78 -20.82
CA ARG A 330 22.01 -16.56 -21.39
C ARG A 330 22.09 -16.37 -22.90
N TRP A 331 23.02 -15.53 -23.36
CA TRP A 331 23.14 -15.17 -24.78
C TRP A 331 23.43 -16.40 -25.65
N GLU A 332 24.28 -17.31 -25.18
CA GLU A 332 24.55 -18.58 -25.84
C GLU A 332 23.30 -19.46 -25.95
N LYS A 333 22.51 -19.55 -24.87
CA LYS A 333 21.29 -20.36 -24.84
C LYS A 333 20.17 -19.77 -25.71
N GLU A 334 19.92 -18.47 -25.64
CA GLU A 334 18.95 -17.78 -26.50
C GLU A 334 19.30 -17.95 -27.97
N ARG A 335 20.58 -17.83 -28.32
CA ARG A 335 21.04 -18.03 -29.70
C ARG A 335 20.84 -19.47 -30.16
N ALA A 336 21.12 -20.45 -29.31
CA ALA A 336 20.89 -21.86 -29.61
C ALA A 336 19.40 -22.17 -29.84
N GLU A 337 18.52 -21.67 -28.98
CA GLU A 337 17.06 -21.85 -29.11
C GLU A 337 16.50 -21.13 -30.33
N ARG A 338 16.98 -19.92 -30.64
CA ARG A 338 16.56 -19.18 -31.83
C ARG A 338 16.88 -19.95 -33.12
N VAL A 339 18.07 -20.54 -33.19
CA VAL A 339 18.46 -21.40 -34.32
C VAL A 339 17.57 -22.64 -34.42
N VAL A 340 17.22 -23.27 -33.28
CA VAL A 340 16.29 -24.41 -33.25
C VAL A 340 14.88 -24.01 -33.71
N HIS A 341 14.39 -22.86 -33.27
CA HIS A 341 13.07 -22.37 -33.63
C HIS A 341 12.98 -22.01 -35.12
N GLU A 342 13.97 -21.29 -35.64
CA GLU A 342 14.07 -20.97 -37.07
C GLU A 342 14.13 -22.23 -37.94
N ALA A 343 14.87 -23.26 -37.49
CA ALA A 343 14.92 -24.55 -38.17
C ALA A 343 13.57 -25.29 -38.14
N ALA A 344 12.84 -25.23 -37.01
CA ALA A 344 11.53 -25.85 -36.87
C ALA A 344 10.46 -25.15 -37.74
N GLU A 345 10.46 -23.81 -37.80
CA GLU A 345 9.57 -23.05 -38.69
C GLU A 345 9.86 -23.33 -40.17
N ALA A 346 11.14 -23.38 -40.56
CA ALA A 346 11.53 -23.72 -41.92
C ALA A 346 11.06 -25.15 -42.29
N ALA A 347 11.23 -26.12 -41.38
CA ALA A 347 10.75 -27.49 -41.57
C ALA A 347 9.21 -27.56 -41.68
N ALA A 348 8.49 -26.79 -40.87
CA ALA A 348 7.02 -26.72 -40.92
C ALA A 348 6.53 -26.13 -42.25
N LYS A 349 7.15 -25.05 -42.74
CA LYS A 349 6.84 -24.45 -44.05
C LYS A 349 7.07 -25.45 -45.18
N LEU A 350 8.19 -26.17 -45.15
CA LEU A 350 8.53 -27.18 -46.17
C LEU A 350 7.55 -28.36 -46.14
N LYS A 351 7.14 -28.80 -44.94
CA LYS A 351 6.11 -29.83 -44.78
C LYS A 351 4.75 -29.38 -45.31
N ARG A 352 4.37 -28.12 -45.10
CA ARG A 352 3.12 -27.57 -45.62
C ARG A 352 3.09 -27.56 -47.15
N VAL A 353 4.16 -27.09 -47.79
CA VAL A 353 4.28 -27.09 -49.26
C VAL A 353 4.22 -28.51 -49.83
N LYS A 354 4.84 -29.49 -49.15
CA LYS A 354 4.74 -30.90 -49.55
C LYS A 354 3.31 -31.43 -49.46
N LEU A 355 2.60 -31.15 -48.37
CA LEU A 355 1.22 -31.58 -48.20
C LEU A 355 0.28 -30.92 -49.23
N GLU A 356 0.46 -29.63 -49.52
CA GLU A 356 -0.29 -28.92 -50.57
C GLU A 356 -0.05 -29.55 -51.96
N ALA A 357 1.18 -29.98 -52.25
CA ALA A 357 1.50 -30.68 -53.50
C ALA A 357 0.90 -32.09 -53.56
N GLU A 358 0.91 -32.84 -52.45
CA GLU A 358 0.27 -34.16 -52.35
C GLU A 358 -1.26 -34.06 -52.46
N GLU A 359 -1.88 -33.04 -51.86
CA GLU A 359 -3.31 -32.76 -51.96
C GLU A 359 -3.71 -32.47 -53.42
N ALA A 360 -2.92 -31.65 -54.13
CA ALA A 360 -3.15 -31.39 -55.54
C ALA A 360 -3.03 -32.65 -56.43
N ASP A 361 -2.05 -33.53 -56.17
CA ASP A 361 -1.93 -34.81 -56.90
C ASP A 361 -3.15 -35.71 -56.64
N LEU A 362 -3.60 -35.78 -55.38
CA LEU A 362 -4.80 -36.54 -55.01
C LEU A 362 -6.06 -35.98 -55.67
N GLU A 363 -6.23 -34.65 -55.76
CA GLU A 363 -7.36 -34.04 -56.47
C GLU A 363 -7.38 -34.41 -57.95
N VAL A 364 -6.21 -34.39 -58.61
CA VAL A 364 -6.10 -34.79 -60.03
C VAL A 364 -6.50 -36.26 -60.20
N ARG A 365 -6.03 -37.15 -59.33
CA ARG A 365 -6.44 -38.57 -59.34
C ARG A 365 -7.93 -38.74 -59.10
N LEU A 366 -8.51 -37.98 -58.17
CA LEU A 366 -9.94 -38.06 -57.85
C LEU A 366 -10.78 -37.65 -59.06
N LYS A 367 -10.41 -36.57 -59.76
CA LYS A 367 -11.07 -36.16 -61.01
C LYS A 367 -10.95 -37.22 -62.10
N SER A 368 -9.79 -37.85 -62.25
CA SER A 368 -9.58 -38.95 -63.21
C SER A 368 -10.47 -40.16 -62.89
N LEU A 369 -10.52 -40.57 -61.63
CA LEU A 369 -11.35 -41.69 -61.17
C LEU A 369 -12.85 -41.39 -61.29
N GLN A 370 -13.27 -40.14 -61.05
CA GLN A 370 -14.65 -39.70 -61.29
C GLN A 370 -15.03 -39.78 -62.78
N ALA A 371 -14.11 -39.38 -63.68
CA ALA A 371 -14.32 -39.51 -65.11
C ALA A 371 -14.47 -40.98 -65.52
N GLU A 372 -13.58 -41.87 -65.04
CA GLU A 372 -13.69 -43.32 -65.28
C GLU A 372 -14.99 -43.92 -64.72
N LEU A 373 -15.39 -43.54 -63.50
CA LEU A 373 -16.63 -44.00 -62.88
C LEU A 373 -17.85 -43.57 -63.72
N SER A 374 -17.87 -42.32 -64.19
CA SER A 374 -18.95 -41.81 -65.02
C SER A 374 -19.05 -42.55 -66.36
N ALA A 375 -17.91 -42.87 -66.98
CA ALA A 375 -17.86 -43.67 -68.20
C ALA A 375 -18.41 -45.09 -67.96
N LYS A 376 -18.03 -45.72 -66.84
CA LYS A 376 -18.53 -47.05 -66.45
C LYS A 376 -20.02 -47.06 -66.11
N GLN A 377 -20.55 -45.97 -65.54
CA GLN A 377 -21.98 -45.81 -65.29
C GLN A 377 -22.76 -45.69 -66.61
N ILE A 378 -22.26 -44.91 -67.57
CA ILE A 378 -22.86 -44.81 -68.91
C ILE A 378 -22.86 -46.18 -69.60
N GLU A 379 -21.74 -46.91 -69.55
CA GLU A 379 -21.62 -48.27 -70.12
C GLU A 379 -22.63 -49.24 -69.49
N LYS A 380 -22.77 -49.20 -68.16
CA LYS A 380 -23.77 -49.99 -67.43
C LYS A 380 -25.19 -49.62 -67.84
N ASP A 381 -25.52 -48.33 -67.96
CA ASP A 381 -26.86 -47.87 -68.32
C ASP A 381 -27.23 -48.27 -69.76
N LEU A 382 -26.25 -48.25 -70.68
CA LEU A 382 -26.43 -48.77 -72.04
C LEU A 382 -26.73 -50.27 -72.03
N LEU A 383 -25.97 -51.07 -71.27
CA LEU A 383 -26.21 -52.50 -71.12
C LEU A 383 -27.60 -52.80 -70.56
N VAL A 384 -28.05 -52.03 -69.55
CA VAL A 384 -29.39 -52.20 -68.98
C VAL A 384 -30.47 -51.88 -70.03
N ARG A 385 -30.31 -50.80 -70.81
CA ARG A 385 -31.26 -50.48 -71.89
C ARG A 385 -31.31 -51.56 -72.97
N ASP A 386 -30.17 -52.10 -73.38
CA ASP A 386 -30.11 -53.17 -74.38
C ASP A 386 -30.81 -54.43 -73.85
N THR A 387 -30.60 -54.80 -72.58
CA THR A 387 -31.32 -55.94 -71.98
C THR A 387 -32.84 -55.72 -71.91
N LEU A 388 -33.29 -54.51 -71.56
CA LEU A 388 -34.72 -54.17 -71.51
C LEU A 388 -35.34 -54.12 -72.91
N SER A 389 -34.62 -53.63 -73.92
CA SER A 389 -35.07 -53.68 -75.33
C SER A 389 -35.22 -55.12 -75.80
N HIS A 390 -34.25 -55.98 -75.47
CA HIS A 390 -34.30 -57.38 -75.86
C HIS A 390 -35.42 -58.15 -75.14
N GLU A 391 -35.66 -57.87 -73.85
CA GLU A 391 -36.83 -58.41 -73.13
C GLU A 391 -38.16 -57.89 -73.71
N GLY A 392 -38.20 -56.62 -74.13
CA GLY A 392 -39.35 -56.02 -74.81
C GLY A 392 -39.67 -56.70 -76.14
N GLU A 393 -38.65 -56.92 -76.99
CA GLU A 393 -38.79 -57.62 -78.27
C GLU A 393 -39.23 -59.09 -78.09
N ILE A 394 -38.71 -59.78 -77.07
CA ILE A 394 -39.11 -61.15 -76.72
C ILE A 394 -40.56 -61.18 -76.21
N SER A 395 -40.96 -60.18 -75.42
CA SER A 395 -42.34 -60.02 -74.93
C SER A 395 -43.32 -59.76 -76.06
N GLU A 396 -43.01 -58.81 -76.96
CA GLU A 396 -43.82 -58.52 -78.16
C GLU A 396 -43.90 -59.72 -79.11
N SER A 397 -42.81 -60.46 -79.27
CA SER A 397 -42.82 -61.70 -80.04
C SER A 397 -43.71 -62.77 -79.39
N ARG A 398 -43.73 -62.86 -78.05
CA ARG A 398 -44.62 -63.77 -77.31
C ARG A 398 -46.09 -63.38 -77.43
N THR A 399 -46.44 -62.10 -77.28
CA THR A 399 -47.83 -61.64 -77.45
C THR A 399 -48.31 -61.83 -78.88
N ARG A 400 -47.48 -61.56 -79.89
CA ARG A 400 -47.80 -61.81 -81.30
C ARG A 400 -48.03 -63.29 -81.61
N ILE A 401 -47.25 -64.19 -80.98
CA ILE A 401 -47.49 -65.65 -81.07
C ILE A 401 -48.79 -66.05 -80.35
N GLN A 402 -49.16 -65.40 -79.25
CA GLN A 402 -50.42 -65.65 -78.54
C GLN A 402 -51.64 -65.19 -79.33
N GLU A 403 -51.60 -64.02 -79.98
CA GLU A 403 -52.67 -63.51 -80.84
C GLU A 403 -52.91 -64.40 -82.07
N LEU A 404 -51.83 -64.92 -82.69
CA LEU A 404 -51.93 -65.86 -83.82
C LEU A 404 -52.53 -67.23 -83.44
N ARG A 405 -52.57 -67.60 -82.16
CA ARG A 405 -53.17 -68.86 -81.69
C ARG A 405 -54.63 -68.73 -81.24
N GLY A 406 -55.17 -67.52 -81.17
CA GLY A 406 -56.55 -67.26 -80.73
C GLY A 406 -57.58 -67.09 -81.86
N ALA A 407 -57.17 -67.12 -83.13
CA ALA A 407 -58.02 -66.67 -84.24
C ALA A 407 -58.60 -67.77 -85.16
N ASP A 408 -58.25 -69.06 -85.02
CA ASP A 408 -58.79 -70.11 -85.89
C ASP A 408 -59.34 -71.30 -85.09
N GLY A 409 -60.65 -71.25 -84.80
CA GLY A 409 -61.38 -72.28 -84.09
C GLY A 409 -62.90 -72.10 -84.11
N GLU A 410 -63.51 -72.02 -85.30
CA GLU A 410 -64.90 -72.38 -85.63
C GLU A 410 -65.09 -72.05 -87.14
N THR A 411 -65.11 -72.99 -88.08
CA THR A 411 -66.29 -73.81 -88.38
C THR A 411 -65.90 -75.02 -89.24
N MET A 412 -66.41 -76.19 -88.85
CA MET A 412 -66.37 -77.47 -89.57
C MET A 412 -67.42 -77.54 -90.69
N ALA A 413 -67.14 -78.26 -91.79
CA ALA A 413 -67.92 -79.44 -92.24
C ALA A 413 -67.70 -79.84 -93.73
N GLY A 414 -67.42 -81.15 -93.93
CA GLY A 414 -67.57 -81.94 -95.18
C GLY A 414 -66.24 -82.39 -95.81
N GLU A 415 -65.95 -83.64 -96.16
CA GLU A 415 -66.70 -84.91 -96.22
C GLU A 415 -65.71 -86.11 -96.23
N ASN A 416 -66.28 -87.29 -96.02
CA ASN A 416 -65.78 -88.64 -95.67
C ASN A 416 -65.14 -89.43 -96.86
N PRO A 417 -64.60 -90.68 -96.71
CA PRO A 417 -65.20 -91.87 -96.06
C PRO A 417 -64.36 -92.61 -95.00
#